data_AF-A0A533Y0G2-F1
#
_entry.id   AF-A0A533Y0G2-F1
#
_cell.length_a   1.000
_cell.length_b   1.000
_cell.length_c   1.000
_cell.angle_alpha   90.00
_cell.angle_beta   90.00
_cell.angle_gamma   90.00
#
_symmetry.space_group_name_H-M   'P 1'
#
loop_
_entity.id
_entity.type
_entity.pdbx_description
1 polymer ?
#
loop_
_entity_poly.entity_id
_entity_poly.type
_entity_poly.pdbx_seq_one_letter_code
_entity_poly.pdbx_strand_id
1 'polypeptide(L)'
;MSDSQPATLPFAAQAVPFHEMLATGKIPNGLLTSPYVAEQFVERLVHYVLSVPAGSYSIANLGKLLEQVDPRQQVFFFKRLKETSPDSLQHFAPLYYGFMSEFSELLFT
;
A
#
# COMPACT_ATOMS: atom_id res chain seq x y z
N MET A 1 11.70 18.83 -36.69
CA MET A 1 10.35 18.60 -36.16
C MET A 1 10.55 17.84 -34.86
N SER A 2 10.38 18.50 -33.72
CA SER A 2 10.62 17.90 -32.42
C SER A 2 9.36 17.16 -31.99
N ASP A 3 9.40 15.84 -32.07
CA ASP A 3 8.41 14.94 -31.48
C ASP A 3 8.47 15.09 -29.94
N SER A 4 7.73 16.05 -29.41
CA SER A 4 7.47 16.13 -27.97
C SER A 4 6.38 15.12 -27.65
N GLN A 5 6.78 13.85 -27.51
CA GLN A 5 5.97 12.83 -26.85
C GLN A 5 5.54 13.41 -25.49
N PRO A 6 4.25 13.50 -25.15
CA PRO A 6 3.85 13.93 -23.82
C PRO A 6 4.51 12.99 -22.82
N ALA A 7 5.43 13.50 -22.01
CA ALA A 7 6.09 12.72 -20.98
C ALA A 7 5.01 12.23 -20.02
N THR A 8 4.63 10.96 -20.16
CA THR A 8 3.69 10.30 -19.25
C THR A 8 4.24 10.46 -17.84
N LEU A 9 3.52 11.21 -17.00
CA LEU A 9 3.98 11.51 -15.64
C LEU A 9 4.35 10.19 -14.92
N PRO A 10 5.50 10.12 -14.23
CA PRO A 10 5.86 8.94 -13.46
C PRO A 10 4.77 8.67 -12.41
N PHE A 11 4.52 7.40 -12.09
CA PHE A 11 3.45 7.02 -11.14
C PHE A 11 3.55 7.78 -9.81
N ALA A 12 4.77 8.04 -9.34
CA ALA A 12 5.03 8.84 -8.14
C ALA A 12 4.43 10.26 -8.19
N ALA A 13 4.31 10.85 -9.37
CA ALA A 13 3.73 12.18 -9.59
C ALA A 13 2.23 12.16 -9.94
N GLN A 14 1.61 10.99 -10.06
CA GLN A 14 0.19 10.85 -10.36
C GLN A 14 -0.66 10.90 -9.09
N ALA A 15 -1.86 11.47 -9.16
CA ALA A 15 -2.83 11.37 -8.07
C ALA A 15 -3.36 9.93 -7.97
N VAL A 16 -3.33 9.35 -6.77
CA VAL A 16 -3.84 8.00 -6.51
C VAL A 16 -5.07 8.11 -5.59
N PRO A 17 -6.25 7.62 -6.01
CA PRO A 17 -7.49 7.76 -5.23
C PRO A 17 -7.57 6.74 -4.09
N PHE A 18 -6.65 6.82 -3.11
CA PHE A 18 -6.61 5.88 -1.98
C PHE A 18 -7.90 5.84 -1.17
N HIS A 19 -8.59 6.97 -1.04
CA HIS A 19 -9.88 7.03 -0.35
C HIS A 19 -10.90 6.05 -0.96
N GLU A 20 -11.04 6.06 -2.29
CA GLU A 20 -11.97 5.18 -3.01
C GLU A 20 -11.54 3.71 -2.94
N MET A 21 -10.23 3.46 -3.07
CA MET A 21 -9.67 2.12 -2.94
C MET A 21 -9.92 1.55 -1.53
N LEU A 22 -9.75 2.36 -0.49
CA LEU A 22 -10.00 1.97 0.90
C LEU A 22 -11.49 1.86 1.23
N ALA A 23 -12.35 2.62 0.54
CA ALA A 23 -13.81 2.48 0.67
C ALA A 23 -14.32 1.17 0.04
N THR A 24 -13.71 0.73 -1.07
CA THR A 24 -14.13 -0.45 -1.82
C THR A 24 -13.36 -1.72 -1.49
N GLY A 25 -12.15 -1.59 -0.93
CA GLY A 25 -11.19 -2.67 -0.75
C GLY A 25 -10.63 -3.19 -2.07
N LYS A 26 -10.60 -2.40 -3.15
CA LYS A 26 -10.17 -2.83 -4.49
C LYS A 26 -9.11 -1.94 -5.11
N ILE A 27 -8.11 -2.56 -5.74
CA ILE A 27 -7.13 -1.89 -6.56
C ILE A 27 -7.62 -1.91 -8.02
N PRO A 28 -7.65 -0.77 -8.74
CA PRO A 28 -7.98 -0.75 -10.15
C PRO A 28 -7.12 -1.70 -10.98
N ASN A 29 -7.76 -2.45 -11.87
CA ASN A 29 -7.06 -3.35 -12.80
C ASN A 29 -6.03 -2.57 -13.63
N GLY A 30 -4.83 -3.13 -13.77
CA GLY A 30 -3.76 -2.49 -14.51
C GLY A 30 -3.10 -1.31 -13.79
N LEU A 31 -3.39 -1.06 -12.51
CA LEU A 31 -2.63 -0.08 -11.73
C LEU A 31 -1.23 -0.61 -11.38
N LEU A 32 -1.15 -1.83 -10.85
CA LEU A 32 0.11 -2.46 -10.44
C LEU A 32 0.80 -3.16 -11.61
N THR A 33 1.26 -2.38 -12.59
CA THR A 33 1.84 -2.90 -13.85
C THR A 33 3.29 -3.36 -13.75
N SER A 34 4.02 -2.94 -12.71
CA SER A 34 5.43 -3.29 -12.53
C SER A 34 5.83 -3.30 -11.05
N PRO A 35 6.95 -3.96 -10.69
CA PRO A 35 7.47 -3.94 -9.32
C PRO A 35 7.70 -2.52 -8.78
N TYR A 36 8.22 -1.61 -9.61
CA TYR A 36 8.41 -0.21 -9.25
C TYR A 36 7.09 0.47 -8.89
N VAL A 37 6.05 0.29 -9.72
CA VAL A 37 4.74 0.89 -9.45
C VAL A 37 4.10 0.29 -8.20
N ALA A 38 4.27 -1.01 -7.96
CA ALA A 38 3.78 -1.65 -6.75
C ALA A 38 4.45 -1.12 -5.48
N GLU A 39 5.77 -0.94 -5.50
CA GLU A 39 6.52 -0.36 -4.38
C GLU A 39 6.09 1.09 -4.10
N GLN A 40 6.01 1.91 -5.14
CA GLN A 40 5.54 3.30 -5.02
C GLN A 40 4.08 3.39 -4.56
N PHE A 41 3.23 2.47 -4.99
CA PHE A 41 1.86 2.37 -4.52
C PHE A 41 1.81 2.07 -3.02
N VAL A 42 2.56 1.07 -2.55
CA VAL A 42 2.59 0.67 -1.15
C VAL A 42 3.17 1.77 -0.26
N GLU A 43 4.29 2.38 -0.66
CA GLU A 43 4.91 3.49 0.09
C GLU A 43 3.91 4.63 0.29
N ARG A 44 3.23 5.02 -0.79
CA ARG A 44 2.22 6.09 -0.73
C ARG A 44 0.96 5.67 0.03
N LEU A 45 0.57 4.40 -0.02
CA LEU A 45 -0.53 3.86 0.79
C LEU A 45 -0.21 3.98 2.29
N VAL A 46 1.01 3.63 2.71
CA VAL A 46 1.47 3.80 4.11
C VAL A 46 1.36 5.25 4.55
N HIS A 47 1.86 6.19 3.74
CA HIS A 47 1.73 7.60 4.04
C HIS A 47 0.27 8.06 4.13
N TYR A 48 -0.59 7.57 3.23
CA TYR A 48 -2.00 7.91 3.25
C TYR A 48 -2.68 7.42 4.54
N VAL A 49 -2.55 6.13 4.88
CA VAL A 49 -3.23 5.55 6.05
C VAL A 49 -2.74 6.14 7.38
N LEU A 50 -1.49 6.62 7.44
CA LEU A 50 -0.94 7.31 8.61
C LEU A 50 -1.34 8.79 8.70
N SER A 51 -1.70 9.42 7.58
CA SER A 51 -2.05 10.85 7.53
C SER A 51 -3.52 11.14 7.77
N VAL A 52 -4.41 10.17 7.51
CA VAL A 52 -5.84 10.33 7.72
C VAL A 52 -6.25 9.94 9.15
N PRO A 53 -7.29 10.56 9.73
CA PRO A 53 -7.77 10.20 11.06
C PRO A 53 -8.16 8.72 11.18
N ALA A 54 -7.96 8.15 12.37
CA ALA A 54 -8.45 6.80 12.67
C ALA A 54 -9.95 6.67 12.38
N GLY A 55 -10.36 5.56 11.76
CA GLY A 55 -11.74 5.32 11.34
C GLY A 55 -12.13 5.91 9.98
N SER A 56 -11.23 6.66 9.31
CA SER A 56 -11.47 7.17 7.94
C SER A 56 -11.60 6.06 6.88
N TYR A 57 -11.17 4.85 7.21
CA TYR A 57 -11.33 3.65 6.39
C TYR A 57 -11.50 2.42 7.28
N SER A 58 -12.01 1.35 6.69
CA SER A 58 -12.15 0.06 7.37
C SER A 58 -10.85 -0.73 7.29
N ILE A 59 -10.39 -1.25 8.43
CA ILE A 59 -9.26 -2.20 8.50
C ILE A 59 -9.52 -3.44 7.64
N ALA A 60 -10.78 -3.89 7.53
CA ALA A 60 -11.13 -5.03 6.68
C ALA A 60 -10.93 -4.71 5.19
N ASN A 61 -11.23 -3.50 4.75
CA ASN A 61 -11.01 -3.10 3.35
C ASN A 61 -9.53 -2.84 3.06
N LEU A 62 -8.77 -2.32 4.03
CA LEU A 62 -7.32 -2.25 3.92
C LEU A 62 -6.71 -3.66 3.78
N GLY A 63 -7.18 -4.64 4.55
CA GLY A 63 -6.78 -6.04 4.39
C GLY A 63 -7.03 -6.56 2.97
N LYS A 64 -8.26 -6.38 2.45
CA LYS A 64 -8.60 -6.75 1.07
C LYS A 64 -7.70 -6.08 0.03
N LEU A 65 -7.32 -4.83 0.22
CA LEU A 65 -6.37 -4.15 -0.68
C LEU A 65 -5.00 -4.83 -0.63
N LEU A 66 -4.47 -5.10 0.57
CA LEU A 66 -3.16 -5.73 0.75
C LEU A 66 -3.11 -7.13 0.12
N GLU A 67 -4.18 -7.92 0.24
CA GLU A 67 -4.32 -9.24 -0.41
C GLU A 67 -4.17 -9.19 -1.94
N GLN A 68 -4.46 -8.05 -2.59
CA GLN A 68 -4.29 -7.86 -4.04
C GLN A 68 -2.87 -7.45 -4.44
N VAL A 69 -2.00 -7.14 -3.48
CA VAL A 69 -0.60 -6.77 -3.72
C VAL A 69 0.28 -8.02 -3.57
N ASP A 70 1.37 -8.08 -4.34
CA ASP A 70 2.39 -9.13 -4.20
C ASP A 70 2.87 -9.29 -2.74
N PRO A 71 3.08 -10.52 -2.24
CA PRO A 71 3.55 -10.79 -0.88
C PRO A 71 4.75 -9.94 -0.42
N ARG A 72 5.75 -9.71 -1.30
CA ARG A 72 6.93 -8.91 -0.94
C ARG A 72 6.57 -7.47 -0.65
N GLN A 73 5.58 -6.95 -1.35
CA GLN A 73 5.08 -5.59 -1.17
C GLN A 73 4.14 -5.49 0.05
N GLN A 74 3.45 -6.58 0.41
CA GLN A 74 2.75 -6.65 1.71
C GLN A 74 3.75 -6.62 2.89
N VAL A 75 4.86 -7.37 2.81
CA VAL A 75 5.97 -7.27 3.78
C VAL A 75 6.48 -5.84 3.86
N PHE A 76 6.72 -5.23 2.71
CA PHE A 76 7.20 -3.85 2.63
C PHE A 76 6.23 -2.85 3.28
N PHE A 77 4.92 -3.03 3.11
CA PHE A 77 3.90 -2.21 3.77
C PHE A 77 4.09 -2.20 5.29
N PHE A 78 4.14 -3.37 5.92
CA PHE A 78 4.27 -3.46 7.39
C PHE A 78 5.64 -3.01 7.89
N LYS A 79 6.70 -3.27 7.12
CA LYS A 79 8.04 -2.74 7.42
C LYS A 79 8.03 -1.21 7.42
N ARG A 80 7.50 -0.58 6.37
CA ARG A 80 7.39 0.87 6.24
C ARG A 80 6.48 1.49 7.29
N LEU A 81 5.36 0.83 7.61
CA LEU A 81 4.45 1.26 8.66
C LEU A 81 5.16 1.32 10.02
N LYS A 82 5.90 0.26 10.38
CA LYS A 82 6.70 0.19 11.59
C LYS A 82 7.83 1.22 11.61
N GLU A 83 8.53 1.41 10.50
CA GLU A 83 9.61 2.41 10.37
C GLU A 83 9.09 3.85 10.50
N THR A 84 7.92 4.14 9.94
CA THR A 84 7.35 5.50 9.90
C THR A 84 6.65 5.87 11.20
N SER A 85 5.93 4.93 11.82
CA SER A 85 5.23 5.14 13.09
C SER A 85 5.11 3.82 13.87
N PRO A 86 6.06 3.50 14.76
CA PRO A 86 6.03 2.28 15.56
C PRO A 86 4.74 2.14 16.38
N ASP A 87 4.26 3.26 16.94
CA ASP A 87 3.06 3.29 17.78
C ASP A 87 1.78 3.05 16.99
N SER A 88 1.80 3.25 15.67
CA SER A 88 0.63 3.00 14.83
C SER A 88 0.29 1.52 14.71
N LEU A 89 1.26 0.60 14.90
CA LEU A 89 1.08 -0.84 14.73
C LEU A 89 -0.09 -1.40 15.53
N GLN A 90 -0.38 -0.84 16.71
CA GLN A 90 -1.53 -1.26 17.53
C GLN A 90 -2.88 -1.08 16.80
N HIS A 91 -3.00 -0.06 15.96
CA HIS A 91 -4.21 0.19 15.16
C HIS A 91 -4.35 -0.77 13.98
N PHE A 92 -3.23 -1.35 13.54
CA PHE A 92 -3.18 -2.34 12.46
C PHE A 92 -3.00 -3.77 12.99
N ALA A 93 -3.05 -3.97 14.31
CA ALA A 93 -2.75 -5.24 14.97
C ALA A 93 -3.49 -6.45 14.37
N PRO A 94 -4.81 -6.39 14.06
CA PRO A 94 -5.50 -7.51 13.44
C PRO A 94 -4.89 -7.93 12.09
N LEU A 95 -4.47 -6.96 11.27
CA LEU A 95 -3.80 -7.23 9.99
C LEU A 95 -2.36 -7.69 10.22
N TYR A 96 -1.64 -7.03 11.11
CA TYR A 96 -0.24 -7.31 11.41
C TYR A 96 -0.05 -8.73 11.95
N TYR A 97 -0.90 -9.20 12.86
CA TYR A 97 -0.78 -10.55 13.42
C TYR A 97 -1.17 -11.63 12.41
N GLY A 98 -2.23 -11.43 11.62
CA GLY A 98 -2.57 -12.33 10.51
C GLY A 98 -1.42 -12.43 9.52
N PHE A 99 -0.87 -11.28 9.14
CA PHE A 99 0.29 -11.20 8.25
C PHE A 99 1.54 -11.89 8.82
N MET A 100 1.89 -11.65 10.08
CA MET A 100 3.03 -12.30 10.73
C MET A 100 2.88 -13.82 10.76
N SER A 101 1.66 -14.33 10.91
CA SER A 101 1.39 -15.76 10.83
C SER A 101 1.63 -16.33 9.44
N GLU A 102 1.26 -15.61 8.38
CA GLU A 102 1.35 -16.07 6.99
C GLU A 102 2.75 -15.89 6.39
N PHE A 103 3.47 -14.83 6.77
CA PHE A 103 4.72 -14.42 6.12
C PHE A 103 5.94 -14.46 7.03
N SER A 104 5.85 -15.15 8.19
CA SER A 104 6.96 -15.31 9.13
C SER A 104 8.27 -15.74 8.45
N GLU A 105 8.23 -16.68 7.50
CA GLU A 105 9.41 -17.15 6.77
C GLU A 105 10.05 -16.09 5.86
N LEU A 106 9.23 -15.19 5.29
CA LEU A 106 9.66 -14.09 4.41
C LEU A 106 10.17 -12.87 5.17
N LEU A 107 9.96 -12.81 6.49
CA LEU A 107 10.44 -11.72 7.35
C LEU A 107 11.84 -11.97 7.92
N PHE A 108 12.32 -13.23 7.90
CA PHE A 108 13.60 -13.65 8.47
C PHE A 108 14.57 -14.26 7.46
N THR A 109 14.29 -14.15 6.16
CA THR A 109 15.20 -14.51 5.05
C THR A 109 15.87 -13.27 4.47
#